data_AF-A0A401HW01-F1
#
_entry.id   AF-A0A401HW01-F1
#
_cell.length_a   1.000
_cell.length_b   1.000
_cell.length_c   1.000
_cell.angle_alpha   90.00
_cell.angle_beta   90.00
_cell.angle_gamma   90.00
#
_symmetry.space_group_name_H-M   'P 1'
#
loop_
_entity.id
_entity.type
_entity.pdbx_description
1 polymer ?
#
loop_
_entity_poly.entity_id
_entity_poly.type
_entity_poly.pdbx_seq_one_letter_code
_entity_poly.pdbx_strand_id
1 'polypeptide(L)'
;MKESEVLKLFSIIRTEHKNFEITDEKKALWCRLMKDITFETAAQNLWEHLRTSRMEPKASDLIRLDKSDPNQLRLHTSERMDRLEAWERDAIDCPPHILERLRGGGIIGD
;
A
#
# COMPACT_ATOMS: atom_id res chain seq x y z
N MET A 1 3.21 21.48 0.96
CA MET A 1 4.67 21.75 0.84
C MET A 1 4.97 23.05 0.07
N LYS A 2 6.11 23.73 0.32
CA LYS A 2 6.60 24.90 -0.47
C LYS A 2 7.45 24.46 -1.66
N GLU A 3 7.50 25.26 -2.73
CA GLU A 3 8.32 24.98 -3.92
C GLU A 3 9.81 24.78 -3.61
N SER A 4 10.34 25.57 -2.66
CA SER A 4 11.73 25.46 -2.18
C SER A 4 12.04 24.07 -1.60
N GLU A 5 11.07 23.44 -0.96
CA GLU A 5 11.19 22.12 -0.36
C GLU A 5 11.09 21.01 -1.42
N VAL A 6 10.22 21.18 -2.43
CA VAL A 6 10.16 20.29 -3.60
C VAL A 6 11.48 20.28 -4.37
N LEU A 7 12.12 21.44 -4.52
CA LEU A 7 13.43 21.56 -5.16
C LEU A 7 14.53 20.81 -4.39
N LYS A 8 14.49 20.82 -3.05
CA LYS A 8 15.41 20.03 -2.23
C LYS A 8 15.24 18.54 -2.50
N LEU A 9 14.01 18.04 -2.57
CA LEU A 9 13.73 16.64 -2.92
C LEU A 9 14.28 16.30 -4.32
N PHE A 10 14.06 17.16 -5.31
CA PHE A 10 14.59 16.96 -6.65
C PHE A 10 16.11 16.92 -6.71
N SER A 11 16.81 17.75 -5.92
CA SER A 11 18.27 17.68 -5.80
C SER A 11 18.73 16.32 -5.28
N ILE A 12 18.06 15.77 -4.26
CA ILE A 12 18.37 14.44 -3.70
C ILE A 12 18.12 13.33 -4.74
N ILE A 13 17.02 13.43 -5.50
CA ILE A 13 16.73 12.47 -6.57
C ILE A 13 17.78 12.54 -7.66
N ARG A 14 18.22 13.74 -8.06
CA ARG A 14 19.22 13.94 -9.12
C ARG A 14 20.60 13.42 -8.73
N THR A 15 20.97 13.42 -7.44
CA THR A 15 22.22 12.84 -6.98
C THR A 15 22.30 11.33 -7.25
N GLU A 16 21.20 10.60 -7.06
CA GLU A 16 21.14 9.16 -7.34
C GLU A 16 20.79 8.87 -8.80
N HIS A 17 19.92 9.68 -9.41
CA HIS A 17 19.46 9.54 -10.78
C HIS A 17 19.93 10.70 -11.65
N LYS A 18 21.11 10.57 -12.25
CA LYS A 18 21.73 11.63 -13.08
C LYS A 18 20.90 12.06 -14.29
N ASN A 19 20.03 11.18 -14.80
CA ASN A 19 19.14 11.47 -15.92
C ASN A 19 17.80 12.12 -15.49
N PHE A 20 17.63 12.41 -14.20
CA PHE A 20 16.40 13.03 -13.72
C PHE A 20 16.31 14.49 -14.16
N GLU A 21 15.44 14.75 -15.14
CA GLU A 21 15.17 16.10 -15.61
C GLU A 21 14.26 16.86 -14.65
N ILE A 22 14.68 18.09 -14.32
CA ILE A 22 13.95 19.02 -13.46
C ILE A 22 13.40 20.13 -14.35
N THR A 23 12.17 19.94 -14.82
CA THR A 23 11.41 20.97 -15.57
C THR A 23 10.50 21.76 -14.64
N ASP A 24 10.15 22.98 -15.03
CA ASP A 24 9.25 23.85 -14.26
C ASP A 24 7.83 23.27 -14.15
N GLU A 25 7.34 22.63 -15.21
CA GLU A 25 6.05 21.91 -15.20
C GLU A 25 6.03 20.80 -14.16
N LYS A 26 7.13 20.05 -14.04
CA LYS A 26 7.27 18.96 -13.06
C LYS A 26 7.34 19.49 -11.63
N LYS A 27 8.00 20.64 -11.41
CA LYS A 27 7.97 21.34 -10.10
C LYS A 27 6.55 21.77 -9.72
N ALA A 28 5.84 22.42 -10.64
CA ALA A 28 4.47 22.89 -10.39
C ALA A 28 3.52 21.72 -10.10
N LEU A 29 3.65 20.62 -10.86
CA LEU A 29 2.90 19.39 -10.65
C LEU A 29 3.17 18.80 -9.25
N TRP A 30 4.44 18.62 -8.88
CA TRP A 30 4.80 18.05 -7.58
C TRP A 30 4.40 18.96 -6.43
N CYS A 31 4.53 20.28 -6.57
CA CYS A 31 4.06 21.23 -5.56
C CYS A 31 2.54 21.13 -5.33
N ARG A 32 1.77 20.87 -6.40
CA ARG A 32 0.32 20.67 -6.30
C ARG A 32 -0.04 19.32 -5.68
N LEU A 33 0.67 18.25 -6.05
CA LEU A 33 0.42 16.90 -5.53
C LEU A 33 0.86 16.74 -4.06
N MET A 34 1.96 17.39 -3.67
CA MET A 34 2.53 17.35 -2.32
C MET A 34 2.01 18.49 -1.43
N LYS A 35 0.87 19.09 -1.76
CA LYS A 35 0.32 20.21 -0.99
C LYS A 35 -0.03 19.78 0.44
N ASP A 36 -0.56 18.58 0.60
CA ASP A 36 -1.05 18.00 1.85
C ASP A 36 0.03 17.34 2.72
N ILE A 37 1.23 17.09 2.17
CA ILE A 37 2.31 16.42 2.90
C ILE A 37 3.37 17.41 3.39
N THR A 38 3.99 17.08 4.51
CA THR A 38 5.15 17.81 5.05
C THR A 38 6.44 17.37 4.36
N PHE A 39 7.48 18.21 4.45
CA PHE A 39 8.79 17.89 3.89
C PHE A 39 9.45 16.69 4.53
N GLU A 40 9.36 16.58 5.86
CA GLU A 40 9.97 15.47 6.60
C GLU A 40 9.38 14.13 6.16
N THR A 41 8.05 14.03 6.04
CA THR A 41 7.39 12.80 5.57
C THR A 41 7.80 12.46 4.14
N ALA A 42 7.80 13.45 3.24
CA ALA A 42 8.20 13.24 1.84
C ALA A 42 9.67 12.81 1.72
N ALA A 43 10.57 13.41 2.52
CA ALA A 43 11.98 13.08 2.55
C ALA A 43 12.22 11.67 3.10
N GLN A 44 11.54 11.28 4.17
CA GLN A 44 11.62 9.93 4.72
C GLN A 44 11.17 8.88 3.69
N ASN A 45 10.03 9.12 3.04
CA ASN A 45 9.52 8.26 1.98
C ASN A 45 10.49 8.16 0.80
N LEU A 46 11.16 9.28 0.45
CA LEU A 46 12.18 9.32 -0.59
C LEU A 46 13.39 8.44 -0.22
N TRP A 47 13.91 8.59 0.98
CA TRP A 47 15.03 7.78 1.45
C TRP A 47 14.72 6.29 1.45
N GLU A 48 13.52 5.91 1.87
CA GLU A 48 13.11 4.51 1.80
C GLU A 48 13.01 4.01 0.35
N HIS A 49 12.40 4.79 -0.54
CA HIS A 49 12.31 4.42 -1.95
C HIS A 49 13.70 4.24 -2.58
N LEU A 50 14.64 5.14 -2.31
CA LEU A 50 16.02 5.03 -2.79
C LEU A 50 16.74 3.78 -2.25
N ARG A 51 16.36 3.28 -1.06
CA ARG A 51 16.92 2.04 -0.50
C ARG A 51 16.32 0.78 -1.13
N THR A 52 15.03 0.81 -1.49
CA THR A 52 14.31 -0.39 -1.97
C THR A 52 14.26 -0.50 -3.49
N SER A 53 14.29 0.64 -4.19
CA SER A 53 13.98 0.74 -5.61
C SER A 53 15.11 1.43 -6.38
N ARG A 54 15.51 0.84 -7.51
CA ARG A 54 16.46 1.46 -8.47
C ARG A 54 15.80 2.38 -9.49
N MET A 55 14.47 2.48 -9.47
CA MET A 55 13.70 3.28 -10.42
C MET A 55 13.50 4.70 -9.89
N GLU A 56 13.39 5.66 -10.81
CA GLU A 56 13.10 7.04 -10.45
C GLU A 56 11.82 7.14 -9.61
N PRO A 57 11.85 7.82 -8.45
CA PRO A 57 10.66 8.01 -7.63
C PRO A 57 9.67 8.94 -8.32
N LYS A 58 8.38 8.61 -8.24
CA LYS A 58 7.30 9.49 -8.68
C LYS A 58 6.72 10.23 -7.49
N ALA A 59 6.00 11.33 -7.74
CA ALA A 59 5.31 12.07 -6.69
C ALA A 59 4.39 11.17 -5.86
N SER A 60 3.69 10.24 -6.52
CA SER A 60 2.79 9.27 -5.88
C SER A 60 3.50 8.36 -4.86
N ASP A 61 4.74 7.94 -5.13
CA ASP A 61 5.50 7.07 -4.22
C ASP A 61 5.83 7.80 -2.91
N LEU A 62 6.03 9.11 -3.00
CA LEU A 62 6.40 9.98 -1.90
C LEU A 62 5.21 10.47 -1.07
N ILE A 63 4.01 10.49 -1.67
CA ILE A 63 2.76 10.93 -1.03
C ILE A 63 2.13 9.81 -0.18
N ARG A 64 2.58 8.55 -0.30
CA ARG A 64 2.03 7.44 0.49
C ARG A 64 2.15 7.72 2.00
N LEU A 65 1.01 8.07 2.59
CA LEU A 65 0.82 8.31 4.03
C LEU A 65 0.71 7.01 4.82
N ASP A 66 0.25 5.94 4.16
CA ASP A 66 -0.01 4.66 4.79
C ASP A 66 0.91 3.59 4.19
N LYS A 67 2.03 3.36 4.87
CA LYS A 67 2.59 2.01 4.91
C LYS A 67 1.91 1.38 6.11
N SER A 68 0.80 0.68 5.87
CA SER A 68 0.17 -0.19 6.87
C SER A 68 1.30 -0.92 7.61
N ASP A 69 1.49 -0.55 8.87
CA ASP A 69 2.64 -1.00 9.63
C ASP A 69 2.59 -2.53 9.62
N PRO A 70 3.66 -3.23 9.18
CA PRO A 70 3.60 -4.68 9.03
C PRO A 70 3.24 -5.36 10.36
N ASN A 71 3.53 -4.71 11.49
CA ASN A 71 3.16 -5.19 12.81
C ASN A 71 1.66 -4.99 13.08
N GLN A 72 1.06 -3.87 12.67
CA GLN A 72 -0.40 -3.69 12.72
C GLN A 72 -1.14 -4.68 11.83
N LEU A 73 -0.62 -4.92 10.61
CA LEU A 73 -1.22 -5.89 9.70
C LEU A 73 -1.15 -7.32 10.27
N ARG A 74 -0.03 -7.68 10.90
CA ARG A 74 0.13 -8.97 11.61
C ARG A 74 -0.81 -9.08 12.80
N LEU A 75 -0.95 -8.04 13.61
CA LEU A 75 -1.84 -8.04 14.78
C LEU A 75 -3.30 -8.23 14.36
N HIS A 76 -3.77 -7.46 13.38
CA HIS A 76 -5.13 -7.57 12.86
C HIS A 76 -5.40 -8.93 12.20
N THR A 77 -4.40 -9.49 11.52
CA THR A 77 -4.48 -10.85 10.95
C THR A 77 -4.62 -11.88 12.07
N SER A 78 -3.82 -11.78 13.13
CA SER A 78 -3.88 -12.68 14.29
C SER A 78 -5.24 -12.63 14.98
N GLU A 79 -5.78 -11.43 15.24
CA GLU A 79 -7.12 -11.26 15.83
C GLU A 79 -8.24 -11.80 14.95
N ARG A 80 -8.06 -11.78 13.63
CA ARG A 80 -9.02 -12.36 12.69
C ARG A 80 -8.94 -13.88 12.66
N MET A 81 -7.73 -14.44 12.75
CA MET A 81 -7.52 -15.90 12.80
C MET A 81 -8.09 -16.50 14.08
N ASP A 82 -7.85 -15.87 15.24
CA ASP A 82 -8.38 -16.34 16.52
C ASP A 82 -9.93 -16.39 16.53
N ARG A 83 -10.57 -15.38 15.91
CA ARG A 83 -12.03 -15.38 15.70
C ARG A 83 -12.53 -16.52 14.80
N LEU A 84 -11.79 -16.84 13.74
CA LEU A 84 -12.14 -17.95 12.86
C LEU A 84 -11.99 -19.30 13.59
N GLU A 85 -10.95 -19.47 14.39
CA GLU A 85 -10.74 -20.67 15.22
C GLU A 85 -11.79 -20.82 16.32
N ALA A 86 -12.29 -19.71 16.88
CA ALA A 86 -13.40 -19.72 17.81
C ALA A 86 -14.71 -20.17 17.13
N TRP A 87 -14.98 -19.65 15.93
CA TRP A 87 -16.16 -20.07 15.14
C TRP A 87 -16.06 -21.51 14.66
N GLU A 88 -14.87 -22.00 14.30
CA GLU A 88 -14.68 -23.40 13.92
C GLU A 88 -14.98 -24.33 15.10
N ARG A 89 -14.58 -23.95 16.32
CA ARG A 89 -14.89 -24.71 17.54
C ARG A 89 -16.37 -24.71 17.90
N ASP A 90 -17.08 -23.61 17.66
CA ASP A 90 -18.51 -23.46 17.94
C ASP A 90 -19.39 -23.92 16.77
N ALA A 91 -18.81 -24.17 15.60
CA ALA A 91 -19.53 -24.59 14.42
C ALA A 91 -20.19 -25.96 14.67
N ILE A 92 -21.51 -25.99 14.54
CA ILE A 92 -22.25 -27.24 14.45
C ILE A 92 -21.98 -27.90 13.09
N ASP A 93 -22.00 -29.23 13.08
CA ASP A 93 -21.90 -30.00 11.84
C ASP A 93 -23.01 -29.58 10.86
N CYS A 94 -22.66 -29.52 9.56
CA CYS A 94 -23.61 -29.09 8.55
C CYS A 94 -24.87 -29.99 8.58
N PRO A 95 -26.07 -29.43 8.76
CA PRO A 95 -27.30 -30.20 8.83
C PRO A 95 -27.46 -31.13 7.62
N PRO A 96 -27.93 -32.37 7.80
CA PRO A 96 -27.92 -33.41 6.76
C PRO A 96 -28.70 -33.01 5.50
N HIS A 97 -29.84 -32.33 5.66
CA HIS A 97 -30.66 -31.86 4.53
C HIS A 97 -29.95 -30.81 3.64
N ILE A 98 -28.96 -30.09 4.18
CA ILE A 98 -28.13 -29.13 3.44
C ILE A 98 -27.02 -29.89 2.69
N LEU A 99 -26.41 -30.89 3.34
CA LEU A 99 -25.42 -31.77 2.73
C LEU A 99 -26.02 -32.58 1.57
N GLU A 100 -27.25 -33.08 1.71
CA GLU A 100 -27.97 -33.79 0.64
C GLU A 100 -28.24 -32.89 -0.57
N ARG A 101 -28.61 -31.62 -0.34
CA ARG A 101 -28.80 -30.63 -1.42
C ARG A 101 -27.49 -30.31 -2.15
N LEU A 102 -26.38 -30.19 -1.43
CA LEU A 102 -25.06 -29.93 -2.02
C LEU A 102 -24.50 -31.15 -2.76
N ARG A 103 -24.79 -32.36 -2.28
CA ARG A 103 -24.35 -33.63 -2.88
C ARG A 103 -25.24 -34.07 -4.05
N GLY A 104 -26.52 -33.70 -4.05
CA GLY A 104 -27.51 -34.02 -5.10
C GLY A 104 -27.61 -33.01 -6.24
N GLY A 105 -26.92 -31.85 -6.16
CA GLY A 105 -26.93 -30.82 -7.21
C GLY A 105 -25.93 -31.02 -8.35
N GLY A 106 -25.30 -32.19 -8.45
CA GLY A 106 -24.19 -32.46 -9.37
C GLY A 106 -24.39 -33.68 -10.26
N ILE A 107 -25.55 -33.85 -10.89
CA ILE A 107 -25.86 -34.69 -12.08
C ILE A 107 -27.24 -34.18 -12.57
N ILE A 108 -27.60 -33.88 -13.82
CA ILE A 108 -27.20 -34.26 -15.18
C ILE A 108 -27.61 -33.06 -16.08
N GLY A 109 -26.74 -32.64 -16.99
CA GLY A 109 -27.11 -31.84 -18.16
C GLY A 109 -26.46 -32.47 -19.38
N ASP A 110 -27.18 -33.41 -19.99
CA ASP A 110 -27.02 -33.81 -21.39
C ASP A 110 -27.88 -32.87 -22.24
#